data_AF-X1MZX7-F1
#
_entry.id   AF-X1MZX7-F1
#
_cell.length_a   1.000
_cell.length_b   1.000
_cell.length_c   1.000
_cell.angle_alpha   90.00
_cell.angle_beta   90.00
_cell.angle_gamma   90.00
#
_symmetry.space_group_name_H-M   'P 1'
#
loop_
_entity.id
_entity.type
_entity.pdbx_description
1 polymer ?
#
loop_
_entity_poly.entity_id
_entity_poly.type
_entity_poly.pdbx_seq_one_letter_code
_entity_poly.pdbx_strand_id
1 'polypeptide(L)'
;KPDMVFFGEQLPQGTLLEATHRSQSCDLFIVIGSSLVVYPAAYMPEYARKAGAKMAIINLTSTDLDHHATVVIHSEAGETMQKVMEKVGGELTR
;
A
#
# COMPACT_ATOMS: atom_id res chain seq x y z
N LYS A 1 -20.56 14.93 9.89
CA LYS A 1 -20.73 13.84 8.89
C LYS A 1 -19.74 12.75 9.28
N PRO A 2 -20.07 11.44 9.23
CA PRO A 2 -19.09 10.38 9.52
C PRO A 2 -17.90 10.44 8.55
N ASP A 3 -16.71 10.05 9.01
CA ASP A 3 -15.45 10.03 8.23
C ASP A 3 -15.39 8.82 7.27
N MET A 4 -16.49 8.57 6.56
CA MET A 4 -16.62 7.51 5.57
C MET A 4 -17.10 8.09 4.25
N VAL A 5 -16.64 7.49 3.16
CA VAL A 5 -17.07 7.78 1.80
C VAL A 5 -17.94 6.63 1.31
N PHE A 6 -19.07 6.95 0.67
CA PHE A 6 -19.90 5.94 0.03
C PHE A 6 -19.45 5.66 -1.40
N PHE A 7 -19.83 4.51 -1.95
CA PHE A 7 -19.58 4.22 -3.36
C PHE A 7 -20.23 5.28 -4.25
N GLY A 8 -19.45 5.81 -5.20
CA GLY A 8 -19.88 6.90 -6.09
C GLY A 8 -19.69 8.30 -5.51
N GLU A 9 -19.40 8.45 -4.22
CA GLU A 9 -18.95 9.74 -3.69
C GLU A 9 -17.49 9.98 -4.07
N GLN A 10 -17.14 11.26 -4.26
CA GLN A 10 -15.75 11.65 -4.47
C GLN A 10 -14.96 11.55 -3.16
N LEU A 11 -13.72 11.06 -3.25
CA LEU A 11 -12.80 11.13 -2.13
C LEU A 11 -12.48 12.59 -1.78
N PRO A 12 -12.25 12.91 -0.49
CA PRO A 12 -11.77 14.22 -0.09
C PRO A 12 -10.49 14.59 -0.86
N GLN A 13 -10.54 15.71 -1.58
CA GLN A 13 -9.46 16.10 -2.50
C GLN A 13 -8.11 16.28 -1.79
N GLY A 14 -8.10 16.90 -0.61
CA GLY A 14 -6.89 17.10 0.17
C GLY A 14 -6.21 15.79 0.56
N THR A 15 -6.99 14.80 1.01
CA THR A 15 -6.49 13.45 1.34
C THR A 15 -5.92 12.75 0.11
N LEU A 16 -6.61 12.85 -1.04
CA LEU A 16 -6.14 12.23 -2.28
C LEU A 16 -4.84 12.86 -2.79
N LEU A 17 -4.72 14.19 -2.70
CA LEU A 17 -3.51 14.92 -3.09
C LEU A 17 -2.33 14.54 -2.19
N GLU A 18 -2.54 14.51 -0.88
CA GLU A 18 -1.50 14.13 0.08
C GLU A 18 -1.06 12.67 -0.11
N ALA A 19 -2.00 11.75 -0.32
CA ALA A 19 -1.68 10.35 -0.61
C ALA A 19 -0.87 10.24 -1.91
N THR A 20 -1.27 10.97 -2.96
CA THR A 20 -0.55 10.98 -4.24
C THR A 20 0.87 11.50 -4.07
N HIS A 21 1.06 12.62 -3.38
CA HIS A 21 2.39 13.15 -3.10
C HIS A 21 3.24 12.13 -2.35
N ARG A 22 2.73 11.54 -1.25
CA ARG A 22 3.49 10.58 -0.45
C ARG A 22 3.88 9.35 -1.24
N SER A 23 2.97 8.83 -2.06
CA SER A 23 3.23 7.74 -2.99
C SER A 23 4.37 8.08 -3.94
N GLN A 24 4.34 9.26 -4.57
CA GLN A 24 5.38 9.66 -5.53
C GLN A 24 6.74 9.96 -4.87
N SER A 25 6.76 10.30 -3.58
CA SER A 25 7.99 10.64 -2.87
C SER A 25 8.63 9.48 -2.10
N CYS A 26 7.99 8.33 -1.98
CA CYS A 26 8.55 7.21 -1.22
C CYS A 26 9.58 6.42 -2.03
N ASP A 27 10.47 5.74 -1.31
CA ASP A 27 11.44 4.77 -1.83
C ASP A 27 10.90 3.34 -1.77
N LEU A 28 9.94 3.08 -0.87
CA LEU A 28 9.22 1.82 -0.71
C LEU A 28 7.71 2.06 -0.51
N PHE A 29 6.88 1.35 -1.27
CA PHE A 29 5.43 1.29 -1.09
C PHE A 29 5.00 -0.14 -0.72
N ILE A 30 4.28 -0.29 0.39
CA ILE A 30 3.80 -1.60 0.86
C ILE A 30 2.28 -1.63 0.78
N VAL A 31 1.74 -2.56 -0.01
CA VAL A 31 0.30 -2.85 -0.07
C VAL A 31 0.01 -3.97 0.92
N ILE A 32 -0.91 -3.74 1.85
CA ILE A 32 -1.24 -4.70 2.92
C ILE A 32 -2.75 -4.95 2.90
N GLY A 33 -3.15 -6.20 2.63
CA GLY A 33 -4.54 -6.63 2.74
C GLY A 33 -5.52 -5.91 1.80
N SER A 34 -5.07 -5.53 0.59
CA SER A 34 -5.90 -4.85 -0.40
C SER A 34 -5.87 -5.60 -1.74
N SER A 35 -7.05 -5.77 -2.34
CA SER A 35 -7.19 -6.31 -3.69
C SER A 35 -6.89 -5.29 -4.79
N LEU A 36 -6.71 -4.01 -4.44
CA LEU A 36 -6.38 -2.92 -5.37
C LEU A 36 -7.40 -2.69 -6.49
N VAL A 37 -8.69 -2.88 -6.22
CA VAL A 37 -9.77 -2.71 -7.21
C VAL A 37 -10.58 -1.42 -7.07
N VAL A 38 -10.40 -0.66 -5.97
CA VAL A 38 -11.20 0.53 -5.66
C VAL A 38 -10.44 1.79 -6.06
N TYR A 39 -10.93 2.46 -7.10
CA TYR A 39 -10.36 3.70 -7.61
C TYR A 39 -11.01 4.94 -6.99
N PRO A 40 -10.26 6.04 -6.77
CA PRO A 40 -8.88 6.27 -7.22
C PRO A 40 -7.77 5.79 -6.25
N ALA A 41 -8.11 5.21 -5.10
CA ALA A 41 -7.11 4.77 -4.11
C ALA A 41 -6.15 3.70 -4.65
N ALA A 42 -6.64 2.81 -5.53
CA ALA A 42 -5.83 1.79 -6.19
C ALA A 42 -4.72 2.34 -7.11
N TYR A 43 -4.72 3.63 -7.45
CA TYR A 43 -3.62 4.23 -8.23
C TYR A 43 -2.34 4.46 -7.41
N MET A 44 -2.43 4.51 -6.08
CA MET A 44 -1.31 4.91 -5.21
C MET A 44 -0.04 4.05 -5.37
N PRO A 45 -0.10 2.71 -5.44
CA PRO A 45 1.10 1.90 -5.62
C PRO A 45 1.77 2.15 -6.97
N GLU A 46 0.96 2.33 -8.03
CA GLU A 46 1.47 2.56 -9.37
C GLU A 46 2.15 3.93 -9.49
N TYR A 47 1.65 4.95 -8.80
CA TYR A 47 2.32 6.25 -8.70
C TYR A 47 3.70 6.14 -8.04
N ALA A 48 3.81 5.37 -6.96
CA ALA A 48 5.08 5.12 -6.30
C ALA A 48 6.06 4.39 -7.22
N ARG A 49 5.61 3.29 -7.84
CA ARG A 49 6.43 2.52 -8.79
C ARG A 49 6.94 3.36 -9.95
N LYS A 50 6.09 4.20 -10.54
CA LYS A 50 6.47 5.11 -11.64
C LYS A 50 7.47 6.18 -11.21
N ALA A 51 7.46 6.57 -9.94
CA ALA A 51 8.45 7.47 -9.36
C ALA A 51 9.77 6.77 -8.99
N GLY A 52 9.87 5.44 -9.18
CA GLY A 52 11.07 4.65 -8.92
C GLY A 52 11.09 3.93 -7.58
N ALA A 53 9.99 4.00 -6.80
CA ALA A 53 9.88 3.27 -5.55
C ALA A 53 9.82 1.75 -5.80
N LYS A 54 10.37 0.97 -4.85
CA LYS A 54 10.10 -0.46 -4.79
C LYS A 54 8.68 -0.69 -4.29
N MET A 55 8.06 -1.79 -4.73
CA MET A 55 6.72 -2.18 -4.29
C MET A 55 6.75 -3.56 -3.65
N ALA A 56 6.13 -3.69 -2.49
CA ALA A 56 5.84 -4.97 -1.84
C ALA A 56 4.34 -5.15 -1.67
N ILE A 57 3.84 -6.36 -1.92
CA ILE A 57 2.41 -6.69 -1.75
C ILE A 57 2.30 -7.86 -0.77
N ILE A 58 1.48 -7.66 0.26
CA ILE A 58 1.12 -8.67 1.26
C ILE A 58 -0.39 -8.84 1.18
N ASN A 59 -0.84 -9.92 0.54
CA ASN A 59 -2.25 -10.19 0.37
C ASN A 59 -2.51 -11.69 0.19
N LEU A 60 -3.61 -12.19 0.76
CA LEU A 60 -3.96 -13.61 0.67
C LEU A 60 -4.23 -14.08 -0.76
N THR A 61 -4.78 -13.19 -1.59
CA THR A 61 -5.09 -13.47 -2.98
C THR A 61 -4.19 -12.66 -3.90
N SER A 62 -4.06 -13.11 -5.15
CA SER A 62 -3.36 -12.34 -6.17
C SER A 62 -4.01 -10.98 -6.41
N THR A 63 -3.19 -10.02 -6.82
CA THR A 63 -3.62 -8.69 -7.26
C THR A 63 -3.14 -8.41 -8.68
N ASP A 64 -3.80 -7.50 -9.38
CA ASP A 64 -3.39 -7.12 -10.74
C ASP A 64 -1.97 -6.53 -10.78
N LEU A 65 -1.45 -6.01 -9.66
CA LEU A 65 -0.11 -5.43 -9.57
C LEU A 65 0.98 -6.41 -9.13
N ASP A 66 0.67 -7.69 -8.90
CA ASP A 66 1.65 -8.68 -8.43
C ASP A 66 2.88 -8.77 -9.36
N HIS A 67 2.65 -8.71 -10.67
CA HIS A 67 3.71 -8.78 -11.68
C HIS A 67 4.62 -7.53 -11.72
N HIS A 68 4.22 -6.45 -11.05
CA HIS A 68 5.00 -5.23 -10.90
C HIS A 68 5.69 -5.11 -9.54
N ALA A 69 5.32 -5.96 -8.58
CA ALA A 69 5.87 -5.93 -7.24
C ALA A 69 7.28 -6.56 -7.21
N THR A 70 8.17 -5.96 -6.42
CA THR A 70 9.49 -6.53 -6.12
C THR A 70 9.36 -7.76 -5.22
N VAL A 71 8.37 -7.77 -4.33
CA VAL A 71 8.08 -8.88 -3.42
C VAL A 71 6.57 -9.05 -3.32
N VAL A 72 6.09 -10.28 -3.48
CA VAL A 72 4.70 -10.67 -3.24
C VAL A 72 4.68 -11.75 -2.17
N ILE A 73 3.85 -11.57 -1.14
CA ILE A 73 3.69 -12.51 -0.03
C ILE A 73 2.21 -12.89 0.09
N HIS A 74 1.90 -14.15 -0.18
CA HIS A 74 0.56 -14.70 -0.04
C HIS A 74 0.36 -15.35 1.34
N SER A 75 0.10 -14.49 2.33
CA SER A 75 -0.21 -14.91 3.70
C SER A 75 -1.01 -13.84 4.44
N GLU A 76 -1.44 -14.14 5.65
CA GLU A 76 -2.14 -13.18 6.50
C GLU A 76 -1.25 -11.98 6.82
N ALA A 77 -1.78 -10.77 6.55
CA ALA A 77 -1.06 -9.52 6.77
C ALA A 77 -0.55 -9.36 8.21
N GLY A 78 -1.38 -9.74 9.21
CA GLY A 78 -1.02 -9.65 10.62
C GLY A 78 0.22 -10.49 10.96
N GLU A 79 0.21 -11.77 10.58
CA GLU A 79 1.33 -12.69 10.83
C GLU A 79 2.59 -12.23 10.09
N THR A 80 2.46 -11.82 8.83
CA THR A 80 3.61 -11.31 8.04
C THR A 80 4.21 -10.08 8.68
N MET A 81 3.40 -9.09 9.03
CA MET A 81 3.88 -7.84 9.61
C MET A 81 4.48 -8.05 10.99
N GLN A 82 3.96 -8.98 11.80
CA GLN A 82 4.58 -9.34 13.07
C GLN A 82 6.03 -9.81 12.86
N LYS A 83 6.27 -10.75 11.92
CA LYS A 83 7.62 -11.24 11.61
C LYS A 83 8.54 -10.14 11.07
N VAL A 84 8.00 -9.19 10.29
CA VAL A 84 8.75 -8.02 9.81
C VAL A 84 9.16 -7.13 10.99
N MET A 85 8.22 -6.85 11.90
CA MET A 85 8.47 -6.03 13.09
C MET A 85 9.44 -6.68 14.06
N GLU A 86 9.43 -8.00 14.24
CA GLU A 86 10.40 -8.72 15.06
C GLU A 86 11.84 -8.55 14.53
N LYS A 87 12.00 -8.55 13.20
CA LYS A 87 13.31 -8.36 12.56
C LYS A 87 13.77 -6.91 12.59
N VAL A 88 12.92 -5.98 12.16
CA VAL A 88 13.27 -4.55 12.02
C VAL A 88 13.25 -3.83 13.37
N GLY A 89 12.33 -4.20 14.27
CA GLY A 89 12.23 -3.60 15.61
C GLY A 89 13.46 -3.86 16.49
N GLY A 90 14.15 -4.99 16.28
CA GLY A 90 15.45 -5.26 16.89
C GLY A 90 16.56 -4.32 16.41
N GLU A 91 16.41 -3.73 15.23
CA GLU A 91 17.34 -2.75 14.64
C GLU A 91 16.95 -1.31 14.94
N LEU A 92 15.66 -0.97 15.06
CA LEU A 92 15.16 0.38 15.37
C LEU A 92 15.37 0.82 16.82
N THR A 93 15.62 -0.12 17.73
CA THR A 93 15.85 0.16 19.16
C THR A 93 17.34 0.18 19.52
N ARG A 94 18.23 0.08 18.52
CA ARG A 94 19.68 0.26 18.65
C ARG A 94 20.10 1.59 18.05
#